data_AF-A0A9N8V3V4-F1
#
_entry.id   AF-A0A9N8V3V4-F1
#
_cell.length_a   1.000
_cell.length_b   1.000
_cell.length_c   1.000
_cell.angle_alpha   90.00
_cell.angle_beta   90.00
_cell.angle_gamma   90.00
#
_symmetry.space_group_name_H-M   'P 1'
#
loop_
_entity.id
_entity.type
_entity.pdbx_description
1 polymer ?
#
loop_
_entity_poly.entity_id
_entity_poly.type
_entity_poly.pdbx_seq_one_letter_code
_entity_poly.pdbx_strand_id
1 'polypeptide(L)'
;MPLRIRPTQLHNHVEHLMKGGIYNKAPIWYPVMKMYPPGQSLLRTPNNNTNTLNDNSNSNTDMLNDNDVNIEITSDPINKSTKKRSRSSNSLKHLRTKSIRPQPIVYPEDALRRQFYRDHPYELLRPRMLMEKEIPVDKVWKSLVGDDEDPSEVTGESVVQYQMYLMAHKSMSQRQAYAVACNEFYEIRAREEIEQRVAEEQAIAFGAVRKKSEVEKTMWKEYKEIRRTRNAV
;
A
#
# COMPACT_ATOMS: atom_id res chain seq x y z
N MET A 1 -13.24 29.22 1.33
CA MET A 1 -14.21 29.77 0.36
C MET A 1 -15.50 30.10 1.10
N PRO A 2 -16.12 31.27 0.86
CA PRO A 2 -17.43 31.57 1.42
C PRO A 2 -18.49 30.61 0.84
N LEU A 3 -19.40 30.14 1.69
CA LEU A 3 -20.51 29.27 1.30
C LEU A 3 -21.46 30.05 0.39
N ARG A 4 -21.37 29.85 -0.93
CA ARG A 4 -22.41 30.26 -1.88
C ARG A 4 -23.67 29.42 -1.66
N ILE A 5 -24.80 29.90 -2.18
CA ILE A 5 -26.12 29.24 -2.16
C ILE A 5 -25.95 27.73 -2.33
N ARG A 6 -26.51 26.95 -1.41
CA ARG A 6 -26.33 25.50 -1.36
C ARG A 6 -26.91 24.88 -2.65
N PRO A 7 -26.08 24.39 -3.59
CA PRO A 7 -26.59 23.80 -4.84
C PRO A 7 -27.43 22.54 -4.58
N THR A 8 -27.29 21.95 -3.38
CA THR A 8 -28.07 20.79 -2.93
C THR A 8 -29.55 21.10 -2.67
N GLN A 9 -29.89 22.35 -2.37
CA GLN A 9 -31.28 22.78 -2.07
C GLN A 9 -31.98 23.38 -3.29
N LEU A 10 -31.46 23.13 -4.49
CA LEU A 10 -31.96 23.73 -5.72
C LEU A 10 -33.40 23.27 -6.06
N HIS A 11 -33.75 22.01 -5.81
CA HIS A 11 -35.13 21.54 -5.96
C HIS A 11 -36.10 22.28 -5.03
N ASN A 12 -35.70 22.52 -3.76
CA ASN A 12 -36.49 23.32 -2.83
C ASN A 12 -36.67 24.74 -3.37
N HIS A 13 -35.61 25.38 -3.86
CA HIS A 13 -35.71 26.73 -4.40
C HIS A 13 -36.70 26.81 -5.59
N VAL A 14 -36.61 25.88 -6.54
CA VAL A 14 -37.54 25.80 -7.67
C VAL A 14 -38.97 25.48 -7.21
N GLU A 15 -39.14 24.62 -6.22
CA GLU A 15 -40.45 24.33 -5.62
C GLU A 15 -41.09 25.59 -5.03
N HIS A 16 -40.32 26.42 -4.32
CA HIS A 16 -40.81 27.70 -3.78
C HIS A 16 -41.18 28.69 -4.89
N LEU A 17 -40.38 28.77 -5.97
CA LEU A 17 -40.67 29.63 -7.11
C LEU A 17 -41.91 29.18 -7.90
N MET A 18 -42.17 27.86 -7.98
CA MET A 18 -43.40 27.31 -8.54
C MET A 18 -44.61 27.60 -7.65
N LYS A 19 -44.49 27.40 -6.33
CA LYS A 19 -45.56 27.72 -5.36
C LYS A 19 -45.92 29.21 -5.36
N GLY A 20 -44.93 30.09 -5.55
CA GLY A 20 -45.10 31.53 -5.65
C GLY A 20 -45.61 32.03 -7.01
N GLY A 21 -45.85 31.14 -7.98
CA GLY A 21 -46.35 31.52 -9.31
C GLY A 21 -45.34 32.26 -10.20
N ILE A 22 -44.04 32.25 -9.84
CA ILE A 22 -42.97 32.88 -10.63
C ILE A 22 -42.57 31.97 -11.80
N TYR A 23 -42.58 30.65 -11.57
CA TYR A 23 -42.40 29.66 -12.61
C TYR A 23 -43.73 28.98 -12.96
N ASN A 24 -44.09 29.01 -14.24
CA ASN A 24 -45.32 28.39 -14.75
C ASN A 24 -45.14 26.92 -15.13
N LYS A 25 -43.92 26.49 -15.45
CA LYS A 25 -43.61 25.11 -15.86
C LYS A 25 -42.40 24.60 -15.07
N ALA A 26 -42.52 23.37 -14.57
CA ALA A 26 -41.41 22.71 -13.90
C ALA A 26 -40.29 22.39 -14.90
N PRO A 27 -39.01 22.60 -14.54
CA PRO A 27 -37.89 22.13 -15.34
C PRO A 27 -37.90 20.60 -15.48
N ILE A 28 -37.40 20.09 -16.60
CA ILE A 28 -37.41 18.65 -16.94
C ILE A 28 -36.69 17.80 -15.87
N TRP A 29 -35.62 18.34 -15.27
CA TRP A 29 -34.82 17.65 -14.25
C TRP A 29 -35.47 17.67 -12.84
N TYR A 30 -36.46 18.54 -12.58
CA TYR A 30 -37.07 18.71 -11.25
C TYR A 30 -37.68 17.43 -10.66
N PRO A 31 -38.54 16.66 -11.38
CA PRO A 31 -39.10 15.42 -10.84
C PRO A 31 -38.03 14.38 -10.52
N VAL A 32 -36.98 14.28 -11.35
CA VAL A 32 -35.84 13.37 -11.13
C VAL A 32 -35.06 13.76 -9.87
N MET A 33 -34.80 15.05 -9.67
CA MET A 33 -34.09 15.55 -8.49
C MET A 33 -34.91 15.40 -7.19
N LYS A 34 -36.24 15.47 -7.28
CA LYS A 34 -37.14 15.18 -6.16
C LYS A 34 -37.14 13.69 -5.81
N MET A 35 -37.04 12.81 -6.81
CA MET A 35 -36.96 11.36 -6.62
C MET A 35 -35.59 10.92 -6.08
N TYR A 36 -34.51 11.57 -6.53
CA TYR A 36 -33.13 11.28 -6.14
C TYR A 36 -32.47 12.54 -5.56
N PRO A 37 -32.75 12.90 -4.30
CA PRO A 37 -32.19 14.11 -3.69
C PRO A 37 -30.66 14.00 -3.53
N PRO A 38 -29.91 15.10 -3.72
CA PRO A 38 -28.47 15.10 -3.49
C PRO A 38 -28.15 14.88 -2.00
N GLY A 39 -26.99 14.26 -1.71
CA GLY A 39 -26.52 13.97 -0.36
C GLY A 39 -26.47 15.21 0.56
N GLN A 40 -26.85 15.03 1.84
CA GLN A 40 -27.25 16.13 2.71
C GLN A 40 -26.12 16.84 3.49
N SER A 41 -24.89 16.33 3.55
CA SER A 41 -23.88 16.85 4.48
C SER A 41 -22.58 17.30 3.82
N LEU A 42 -22.33 18.62 3.86
CA LEU A 42 -20.97 19.19 3.81
C LEU A 42 -20.33 19.22 5.21
N LEU A 43 -20.99 18.61 6.20
CA LEU A 43 -20.50 18.53 7.56
C LEU A 43 -19.34 17.56 7.61
N ARG A 44 -18.20 18.02 8.14
CA ARG A 44 -17.05 17.16 8.41
C ARG A 44 -17.42 16.23 9.57
N THR A 45 -17.74 14.98 9.26
CA THR A 45 -18.02 13.94 10.27
C THR A 45 -16.71 13.40 10.84
N PRO A 46 -16.65 13.07 12.14
CA PRO A 46 -15.48 12.41 12.71
C PRO A 46 -15.29 11.04 12.05
N ASN A 47 -14.04 10.70 11.73
CA ASN A 47 -13.71 9.35 11.29
C ASN A 47 -13.63 8.45 12.53
N ASN A 48 -14.60 7.55 12.69
CA ASN A 48 -14.63 6.57 13.78
C ASN A 48 -13.77 5.34 13.48
N ASN A 49 -13.30 5.18 12.24
CA ASN A 49 -12.43 4.09 11.85
C ASN A 49 -11.00 4.47 12.26
N THR A 50 -10.64 4.16 13.51
CA THR A 50 -9.25 3.84 13.84
C THR A 50 -8.85 2.67 12.93
N ASN A 51 -7.67 2.71 12.31
CA ASN A 51 -7.21 1.70 11.35
C ASN A 51 -7.53 0.27 11.84
N THR A 52 -8.62 -0.32 11.33
CA THR A 52 -9.22 -1.59 11.77
C THR A 52 -8.36 -2.81 11.41
N LEU A 53 -7.15 -2.59 10.92
CA LEU A 53 -6.14 -3.62 10.62
C LEU A 53 -5.02 -3.66 11.67
N ASN A 54 -4.94 -2.66 12.55
CA ASN A 54 -4.01 -2.62 13.68
C ASN A 54 -4.71 -2.81 15.03
N ASP A 55 -6.05 -2.88 15.04
CA ASP A 55 -6.79 -3.41 16.19
C ASP A 55 -6.63 -4.94 16.19
N ASN A 56 -5.42 -5.40 16.54
CA ASN A 56 -5.30 -6.57 17.40
C ASN A 56 -5.98 -6.19 18.71
N SER A 57 -7.30 -6.21 18.72
CA SER A 57 -8.06 -6.45 19.91
C SER A 57 -7.60 -7.81 20.42
N ASN A 58 -6.55 -7.80 21.25
CA ASN A 58 -6.53 -8.59 22.46
C ASN A 58 -7.76 -8.17 23.29
N SER A 59 -8.96 -8.51 22.81
CA SER A 59 -10.16 -8.59 23.62
C SER A 59 -10.01 -9.84 24.47
N ASN A 60 -9.07 -9.81 25.42
CA ASN A 60 -8.89 -10.78 26.51
C ASN A 60 -7.75 -10.34 27.47
N THR A 61 -7.62 -9.06 27.85
CA THR A 61 -6.92 -8.67 29.09
C THR A 61 -7.37 -7.28 29.57
N ASP A 62 -8.67 -7.05 29.74
CA ASP A 62 -9.18 -5.98 30.61
C ASP A 62 -9.99 -6.59 31.77
N MET A 63 -9.47 -7.69 32.31
CA MET A 63 -9.82 -8.18 33.64
C MET A 63 -8.63 -7.91 34.55
N LEU A 64 -8.81 -6.91 35.41
CA LEU A 64 -8.18 -6.71 36.72
C LEU A 64 -7.03 -7.68 37.04
N ASN A 65 -5.79 -7.25 36.81
CA ASN A 65 -4.61 -7.79 37.50
C ASN A 65 -3.86 -6.61 38.16
N ASP A 66 -4.47 -6.09 39.23
CA ASP A 66 -3.70 -5.51 40.33
C ASP A 66 -2.95 -6.67 41.00
N ASN A 67 -1.74 -6.97 40.54
CA ASN A 67 -0.68 -7.68 41.28
C ASN A 67 0.46 -7.98 40.29
N ASP A 68 1.38 -7.04 40.11
CA ASP A 68 2.75 -7.36 39.72
C ASP A 68 3.70 -6.29 40.27
N VAL A 69 4.24 -6.61 41.44
CA VAL A 69 5.40 -5.94 42.04
C VAL A 69 6.62 -6.35 41.22
N ASN A 70 6.90 -5.63 40.14
CA ASN A 70 8.20 -5.70 39.47
C ASN A 70 9.16 -4.71 40.15
N ILE A 71 9.97 -5.27 41.05
CA ILE A 71 11.11 -4.59 41.66
C ILE A 71 12.23 -4.53 40.62
N GLU A 72 12.32 -3.43 39.87
CA GLU A 72 13.51 -3.09 39.10
C GLU A 72 14.62 -2.64 40.07
N ILE A 73 15.53 -3.55 40.44
CA ILE A 73 16.81 -3.18 41.04
C ILE A 73 17.68 -2.62 39.91
N THR A 74 17.49 -1.35 39.59
CA THR A 74 18.48 -0.54 38.87
C THR A 74 19.47 -0.02 39.90
N SER A 75 20.63 -0.66 39.98
CA SER A 75 21.76 -0.21 40.78
C SER A 75 22.44 0.97 40.09
N ASP A 76 22.15 2.19 40.53
CA ASP A 76 23.03 3.36 40.37
C ASP A 76 22.63 4.47 41.37
N PRO A 77 23.37 4.69 42.48
CA PRO A 77 22.99 5.64 43.51
C PRO A 77 23.91 6.88 43.53
N ILE A 78 24.01 7.67 42.45
CA ILE A 78 24.51 9.06 42.55
C ILE A 78 23.73 9.95 41.55
N ASN A 79 23.02 10.95 42.09
CA ASN A 79 22.32 12.10 41.44
C ASN A 79 20.80 12.18 41.66
N LYS A 80 20.37 12.22 42.94
CA LYS A 80 19.10 12.87 43.31
C LYS A 80 19.26 14.39 43.31
N SER A 81 19.41 14.99 42.13
CA SER A 81 18.97 16.38 41.94
C SER A 81 17.48 16.35 41.64
N THR A 82 16.70 16.99 42.50
CA THR A 82 15.24 17.11 42.40
C THR A 82 14.87 18.01 41.22
N LYS A 83 14.99 17.49 40.00
CA LYS A 83 14.30 18.07 38.85
C LYS A 83 12.80 17.91 39.10
N LYS A 84 12.18 18.93 39.70
CA LYS A 84 10.72 19.11 39.66
C LYS A 84 10.35 19.04 38.19
N ARG A 85 9.78 17.91 37.75
CA ARG A 85 9.25 17.74 36.40
C ARG A 85 8.30 18.90 36.19
N SER A 86 8.67 19.89 35.37
CA SER A 86 7.76 20.97 35.01
C SER A 86 6.49 20.28 34.52
N ARG A 87 5.34 20.64 35.10
CA ARG A 87 4.04 20.12 34.68
C ARG A 87 3.96 20.39 33.18
N SER A 88 4.19 19.35 32.37
CA SER A 88 4.35 19.55 30.95
C SER A 88 3.01 20.07 30.42
N SER A 89 3.05 21.06 29.55
CA SER A 89 1.89 21.64 28.87
C SER A 89 1.02 20.59 28.14
N ASN A 90 1.51 19.35 28.03
CA ASN A 90 0.80 18.20 27.50
C ASN A 90 -0.23 17.58 28.47
N SER A 91 -0.23 17.93 29.77
CA SER A 91 -1.25 17.43 30.70
C SER A 91 -2.66 17.80 30.24
N LEU A 92 -2.87 18.95 29.58
CA LEU A 92 -4.16 19.38 29.05
C LEU A 92 -4.41 18.96 27.59
N LYS A 93 -3.53 18.15 26.99
CA LYS A 93 -3.66 17.71 25.59
C LYS A 93 -4.91 16.83 25.37
N HIS A 94 -5.35 16.11 26.40
CA HIS A 94 -6.56 15.29 26.36
C HIS A 94 -7.86 16.12 26.36
N LEU A 95 -7.83 17.39 26.78
CA LEU A 95 -8.97 18.32 26.70
C LEU A 95 -9.13 18.95 25.30
N ARG A 96 -8.10 18.87 24.44
CA ARG A 96 -8.14 19.50 23.11
C ARG A 96 -8.80 18.58 22.10
N THR A 97 -9.84 19.06 21.43
CA THR A 97 -10.48 18.36 20.32
C THR A 97 -9.49 18.13 19.18
N LYS A 98 -9.28 16.86 18.79
CA LYS A 98 -8.45 16.53 17.63
C LYS A 98 -9.12 17.07 16.37
N SER A 99 -8.34 17.73 15.50
CA SER A 99 -8.82 18.11 14.18
C SER A 99 -9.20 16.85 13.42
N ILE A 100 -10.44 16.79 12.92
CA ILE A 100 -10.90 15.69 12.07
C ILE A 100 -10.03 15.69 10.82
N ARG A 101 -9.22 14.66 10.61
CA ARG A 101 -8.37 14.45 9.43
C ARG A 101 -8.50 12.99 8.99
N PRO A 102 -8.44 12.69 7.69
CA PRO A 102 -8.36 11.31 7.24
C PRO A 102 -7.13 10.65 7.87
N GLN A 103 -7.28 9.39 8.30
CA GLN A 103 -6.16 8.62 8.84
C GLN A 103 -5.34 8.05 7.68
N PRO A 104 -4.01 7.91 7.84
CA PRO A 104 -3.20 7.23 6.85
C PRO A 104 -3.58 5.74 6.81
N ILE A 105 -3.80 5.22 5.60
CA ILE A 105 -4.02 3.79 5.36
C ILE A 105 -2.64 3.13 5.41
N VAL A 106 -2.45 2.21 6.34
CA VAL A 106 -1.18 1.49 6.55
C VAL A 106 -1.51 0.00 6.64
N TYR A 107 -0.80 -0.80 5.85
CA TYR A 107 -0.97 -2.25 5.86
C TYR A 107 0.23 -2.93 6.54
N PRO A 108 0.02 -4.10 7.19
CA PRO A 108 1.14 -4.85 7.77
C PRO A 108 2.15 -5.30 6.70
N GLU A 109 1.70 -5.57 5.47
CA GLU A 109 2.60 -5.99 4.39
C GLU A 109 3.55 -4.88 3.92
N ASP A 110 3.24 -3.60 4.19
CA ASP A 110 4.13 -2.48 3.82
C ASP A 110 5.48 -2.55 4.53
N ALA A 111 5.53 -3.14 5.72
CA ALA A 111 6.80 -3.43 6.40
C ALA A 111 7.59 -4.53 5.67
N LEU A 112 6.90 -5.59 5.23
CA LEU A 112 7.51 -6.71 4.50
C LEU A 112 8.02 -6.29 3.13
N ARG A 113 7.24 -5.50 2.37
CA ARG A 113 7.65 -4.92 1.08
C ARG A 113 8.95 -4.12 1.22
N ARG A 114 9.03 -3.25 2.24
CA ARG A 114 10.23 -2.43 2.50
C ARG A 114 11.45 -3.28 2.82
N GLN A 115 11.28 -4.37 3.58
CA GLN A 115 12.36 -5.30 3.88
C GLN A 115 12.83 -6.03 2.61
N PHE A 116 11.89 -6.59 1.85
CA PHE A 116 12.20 -7.37 0.64
C PHE A 116 12.98 -6.55 -0.40
N TYR A 117 12.50 -5.36 -0.79
CA TYR A 117 13.17 -4.53 -1.81
C TYR A 117 14.46 -3.86 -1.30
N ARG A 118 14.64 -3.77 0.02
CA ARG A 118 15.92 -3.35 0.59
C ARG A 118 16.98 -4.43 0.42
N ASP A 119 16.62 -5.68 0.65
CA ASP A 119 17.53 -6.82 0.48
C ASP A 119 17.76 -7.12 -1.02
N HIS A 120 16.76 -6.86 -1.88
CA HIS A 120 16.76 -7.15 -3.32
C HIS A 120 16.61 -5.88 -4.17
N PRO A 121 17.63 -5.00 -4.24
CA PRO A 121 17.52 -3.74 -4.99
C PRO A 121 17.32 -3.97 -6.49
N TYR A 122 17.85 -5.07 -7.05
CA TYR A 122 17.73 -5.37 -8.48
C TYR A 122 16.35 -5.87 -8.91
N GLU A 123 15.50 -6.30 -7.97
CA GLU A 123 14.09 -6.60 -8.32
C GLU A 123 13.32 -5.32 -8.69
N LEU A 124 13.78 -4.13 -8.27
CA LEU A 124 13.23 -2.86 -8.73
C LEU A 124 13.56 -2.54 -10.20
N LEU A 125 14.62 -3.15 -10.75
CA LEU A 125 15.01 -2.98 -12.15
C LEU A 125 14.07 -3.77 -13.08
N ARG A 126 13.42 -4.83 -12.57
CA ARG A 126 12.47 -5.62 -13.35
C ARG A 126 11.23 -4.77 -13.65
N PRO A 127 10.85 -4.60 -14.94
CA PRO A 127 9.71 -3.77 -15.30
C PRO A 127 8.40 -4.40 -14.79
N ARG A 128 7.51 -3.58 -14.23
CA ARG A 128 6.20 -3.99 -13.73
C ARG A 128 5.09 -3.16 -14.36
N MET A 129 4.02 -3.83 -14.78
CA MET A 129 2.78 -3.19 -15.22
C MET A 129 1.92 -2.80 -14.00
N LEU A 130 1.52 -1.53 -13.94
CA LEU A 130 0.63 -1.00 -12.89
C LEU A 130 -0.84 -0.95 -13.31
N MET A 131 -1.14 -1.25 -14.58
CA MET A 131 -2.52 -1.36 -15.03
C MET A 131 -3.15 -2.60 -14.41
N GLU A 132 -4.22 -2.39 -13.67
CA GLU A 132 -4.98 -3.45 -13.03
C GLU A 132 -5.68 -4.29 -14.11
N LYS A 133 -5.50 -5.61 -14.03
CA LYS A 133 -6.33 -6.58 -14.76
C LYS A 133 -7.61 -6.84 -13.94
N GLU A 134 -8.59 -7.55 -14.48
CA GLU A 134 -9.69 -8.08 -13.66
C GLU A 134 -9.08 -9.03 -12.62
N ILE A 135 -9.07 -8.63 -11.35
CA ILE A 135 -8.42 -9.40 -10.27
C ILE A 135 -9.44 -10.43 -9.74
N PRO A 136 -9.09 -11.73 -9.71
CA PRO A 136 -9.89 -12.71 -8.99
C PRO A 136 -9.87 -12.38 -7.49
N VAL A 137 -11.05 -12.23 -6.89
CA VAL A 137 -11.20 -11.85 -5.47
C VAL A 137 -10.59 -12.90 -4.53
N ASP A 138 -10.52 -14.16 -4.96
CA ASP A 138 -10.22 -15.31 -4.11
C ASP A 138 -8.84 -15.93 -4.35
N LYS A 139 -7.82 -15.13 -4.71
CA LYS A 139 -6.47 -15.67 -4.91
C LYS A 139 -5.88 -16.13 -3.58
N VAL A 140 -5.79 -17.45 -3.38
CA VAL A 140 -5.16 -18.05 -2.19
C VAL A 140 -3.67 -18.26 -2.44
N TRP A 141 -2.83 -17.61 -1.64
CA TRP A 141 -1.37 -17.68 -1.72
C TRP A 141 -0.81 -18.94 -1.04
N LYS A 142 -1.27 -20.13 -1.46
CA LYS A 142 -0.76 -21.43 -0.95
C LYS A 142 0.68 -21.73 -1.39
N SER A 143 1.02 -21.27 -2.57
CA SER A 143 2.29 -21.42 -3.27
C SER A 143 2.66 -20.06 -3.87
N LEU A 144 3.95 -19.85 -4.11
CA LEU A 144 4.46 -18.63 -4.71
C LEU A 144 4.08 -18.49 -6.20
N VAL A 145 3.93 -19.62 -6.88
CA VAL A 145 3.37 -19.74 -8.24
C VAL A 145 1.94 -20.27 -8.09
N GLY A 146 0.95 -19.52 -8.58
CA GLY A 146 -0.42 -20.01 -8.69
C GLY A 146 -0.55 -21.08 -9.78
N ASP A 147 -1.57 -21.93 -9.71
CA ASP A 147 -1.75 -23.05 -10.66
C ASP A 147 -1.82 -22.60 -12.13
N ASP A 148 -2.35 -21.39 -12.36
CA ASP A 148 -2.51 -20.78 -13.70
C ASP A 148 -1.48 -19.67 -14.00
N GLU A 149 -0.52 -19.42 -13.11
CA GLU A 149 0.44 -18.32 -13.27
C GLU A 149 1.78 -18.81 -13.82
N ASP A 150 2.30 -18.09 -14.82
CA ASP A 150 3.64 -18.36 -15.33
C ASP A 150 4.70 -18.00 -14.27
N PRO A 151 5.80 -18.76 -14.15
CA PRO A 151 6.89 -18.45 -13.22
C PRO A 151 7.53 -17.08 -13.47
N SER A 152 7.38 -16.54 -14.69
CA SER A 152 7.86 -15.20 -15.05
C SER A 152 7.01 -14.06 -14.46
N GLU A 153 5.75 -14.30 -14.11
CA GLU A 153 4.86 -13.28 -13.50
C GLU A 153 5.09 -13.11 -11.99
N VAL A 154 5.91 -13.98 -11.39
CA VAL A 154 6.27 -13.94 -9.97
C VAL A 154 7.06 -12.65 -9.68
N THR A 155 6.61 -11.91 -8.67
CA THR A 155 7.19 -10.61 -8.28
C THR A 155 7.47 -10.57 -6.78
N GLY A 156 8.14 -9.52 -6.30
CA GLY A 156 8.29 -9.32 -4.86
C GLY A 156 6.95 -9.25 -4.10
N GLU A 157 5.85 -8.89 -4.79
CA GLU A 157 4.53 -8.89 -4.17
C GLU A 157 4.04 -10.32 -3.87
N SER A 158 4.27 -11.28 -4.76
CA SER A 158 3.88 -12.67 -4.46
C SER A 158 4.66 -13.22 -3.28
N VAL A 159 5.93 -12.86 -3.12
CA VAL A 159 6.76 -13.24 -1.96
C VAL A 159 6.18 -12.70 -0.66
N VAL A 160 5.79 -11.41 -0.66
CA VAL A 160 5.21 -10.76 0.51
C VAL A 160 3.86 -11.37 0.89
N GLN A 161 3.00 -11.62 -0.10
CA GLN A 161 1.69 -12.24 0.14
C GLN A 161 1.82 -13.69 0.62
N TYR A 162 2.74 -14.46 0.02
CA TYR A 162 3.04 -15.82 0.46
C TYR A 162 3.62 -15.84 1.88
N GLN A 163 4.53 -14.93 2.20
CA GLN A 163 5.05 -14.75 3.55
C GLN A 163 3.92 -14.48 4.56
N MET A 164 3.00 -13.57 4.23
CA MET A 164 1.85 -13.28 5.08
C MET A 164 0.94 -14.50 5.26
N TYR A 165 0.71 -15.28 4.19
CA TYR A 165 -0.03 -16.53 4.24
C TYR A 165 0.64 -17.56 5.18
N LEU A 166 1.96 -17.73 5.10
CA LEU A 166 2.72 -18.63 5.98
C LEU A 166 2.62 -18.21 7.46
N MET A 167 2.63 -16.91 7.72
CA MET A 167 2.45 -16.36 9.07
C MET A 167 1.03 -16.62 9.61
N ALA A 168 0.00 -16.42 8.77
CA ALA A 168 -1.39 -16.56 9.19
C ALA A 168 -1.85 -18.02 9.32
N HIS A 169 -1.50 -18.89 8.37
CA HIS A 169 -2.01 -20.27 8.31
C HIS A 169 -1.06 -21.29 8.94
N LYS A 170 0.25 -21.13 8.77
CA LYS A 170 1.26 -22.06 9.31
C LYS A 170 1.87 -21.58 10.64
N SER A 171 1.43 -20.42 11.15
CA SER A 171 1.90 -19.80 12.40
C SER A 171 3.43 -19.68 12.49
N MET A 172 4.10 -19.49 11.35
CA MET A 172 5.56 -19.33 11.31
C MET A 172 5.97 -17.94 11.79
N SER A 173 7.15 -17.83 12.40
CA SER A 173 7.73 -16.52 12.71
C SER A 173 8.00 -15.73 11.42
N GLN A 174 7.92 -14.39 11.48
CA GLN A 174 8.13 -13.53 10.32
C GLN A 174 9.44 -13.83 9.59
N ARG A 175 10.53 -14.07 10.33
CA ARG A 175 11.86 -14.40 9.78
C ARG A 175 11.88 -15.75 9.10
N GLN A 176 11.24 -16.77 9.68
CA GLN A 176 11.19 -18.11 9.10
C GLN A 176 10.32 -18.11 7.83
N ALA A 177 9.15 -17.48 7.89
CA ALA A 177 8.27 -17.31 6.73
C ALA A 177 8.99 -16.57 5.59
N TYR A 178 9.76 -15.53 5.92
CA TYR A 178 10.57 -14.79 4.94
C TYR A 178 11.62 -15.69 4.27
N ALA A 179 12.36 -16.47 5.05
CA ALA A 179 13.39 -17.36 4.50
C ALA A 179 12.79 -18.42 3.56
N VAL A 180 11.66 -19.02 3.94
CA VAL A 180 10.96 -20.01 3.10
C VAL A 180 10.48 -19.37 1.80
N ALA A 181 9.81 -18.20 1.89
CA ALA A 181 9.31 -17.50 0.72
C ALA A 181 10.44 -17.05 -0.23
N CYS A 182 11.56 -16.58 0.32
CA CYS A 182 12.73 -16.21 -0.48
C CYS A 182 13.39 -17.41 -1.14
N ASN A 183 13.50 -18.55 -0.46
CA ASN A 183 14.08 -19.76 -1.05
C ASN A 183 13.27 -20.22 -2.27
N GLU A 184 11.94 -20.31 -2.14
CA GLU A 184 11.07 -20.65 -3.27
C GLU A 184 11.20 -19.63 -4.42
N PHE A 185 11.29 -18.35 -4.07
CA PHE A 185 11.52 -17.28 -5.03
C PHE A 185 12.85 -17.43 -5.78
N TYR A 186 13.94 -17.76 -5.07
CA TYR A 186 15.25 -17.98 -5.67
C TYR A 186 15.25 -19.18 -6.61
N GLU A 187 14.57 -20.27 -6.25
CA GLU A 187 14.42 -21.43 -7.12
C GLU A 187 13.72 -21.07 -8.43
N ILE A 188 12.67 -20.25 -8.37
CA ILE A 188 11.96 -19.77 -9.56
C ILE A 188 12.87 -18.89 -10.42
N ARG A 189 13.58 -17.94 -9.81
CA ARG A 189 14.50 -17.05 -10.54
C ARG A 189 15.67 -17.80 -11.17
N ALA A 190 16.24 -18.77 -10.47
CA ALA A 190 17.30 -19.61 -11.00
C ALA A 190 16.81 -20.45 -12.19
N ARG A 191 15.59 -21.00 -12.09
CA ARG A 191 14.95 -21.73 -13.17
C ARG A 191 14.73 -20.85 -14.40
N GLU A 192 14.15 -19.65 -14.21
CA GLU A 192 13.92 -18.67 -15.28
C GLU A 192 15.22 -18.31 -16.03
N GLU A 193 16.32 -18.08 -15.30
CA GLU A 193 17.63 -17.78 -15.90
C GLU A 193 18.19 -18.95 -16.71
N ILE A 194 18.10 -20.17 -16.17
CA ILE A 194 18.55 -21.39 -16.86
C ILE A 194 17.73 -21.64 -18.12
N GLU A 195 16.41 -21.51 -18.02
CA GLU A 195 15.49 -21.69 -19.16
C GLU A 195 15.82 -20.72 -20.30
N GLN A 196 16.04 -19.45 -20.00
CA GLN A 196 16.43 -18.45 -21.00
C GLN A 196 17.77 -18.79 -21.67
N ARG A 197 18.79 -19.14 -20.88
CA ARG A 197 20.11 -19.51 -21.40
C ARG A 197 20.05 -20.73 -22.32
N VAL A 198 19.37 -21.78 -21.86
CA VAL A 198 19.21 -23.03 -22.63
C VAL A 198 18.42 -22.78 -23.91
N ALA A 199 17.36 -21.96 -23.87
CA ALA A 199 16.58 -21.61 -25.05
C ALA A 199 17.43 -20.89 -26.11
N GLU A 200 18.30 -19.96 -25.70
CA GLU A 200 19.23 -19.28 -26.60
C GLU A 200 20.24 -20.25 -27.22
N GLU A 201 20.86 -21.10 -26.41
CA GLU A 201 21.84 -22.10 -26.87
C GLU A 201 21.22 -23.08 -27.87
N GLN A 202 20.02 -23.59 -27.56
CA GLN A 202 19.28 -24.48 -28.45
C GLN A 202 18.93 -23.77 -29.76
N ALA A 203 18.42 -22.53 -29.71
CA ALA A 203 18.08 -21.78 -30.91
C ALA A 203 19.31 -21.62 -31.83
N ILE A 204 20.47 -21.27 -31.27
CA ILE A 204 21.72 -21.15 -32.03
C ILE A 204 22.14 -22.51 -32.61
N ALA A 205 22.05 -23.59 -31.84
CA ALA A 205 22.38 -24.94 -32.29
C ALA A 205 21.50 -25.38 -33.48
N PHE A 206 20.23 -24.97 -33.51
CA PHE A 206 19.30 -25.20 -34.62
C PHE A 206 19.44 -24.19 -35.78
N GLY A 207 20.48 -23.35 -35.77
CA GLY A 207 20.81 -22.42 -36.86
C GLY A 207 20.09 -21.08 -36.78
N ALA A 208 19.49 -20.72 -35.64
CA ALA A 208 18.93 -19.38 -35.46
C ALA A 208 20.05 -18.32 -35.42
N VAL A 209 19.88 -17.25 -36.19
CA VAL A 209 20.81 -16.11 -36.19
C VAL A 209 20.44 -15.14 -35.08
N ARG A 210 21.33 -14.97 -34.10
CA ARG A 210 21.14 -14.04 -32.98
C ARG A 210 21.07 -12.59 -33.47
N LYS A 211 20.08 -11.83 -33.00
CA LYS A 211 20.04 -10.36 -33.16
C LYS A 211 21.14 -9.69 -32.31
N LYS A 212 21.35 -8.38 -32.49
CA LYS A 212 22.29 -7.64 -31.63
C LYS A 212 21.95 -7.81 -30.16
N SER A 213 22.93 -8.19 -29.35
CA SER A 213 22.73 -8.40 -27.90
C SER A 213 22.46 -7.06 -27.22
N GLU A 214 21.90 -7.09 -26.01
CA GLU A 214 21.68 -5.82 -25.29
C GLU A 214 23.03 -5.12 -25.01
N VAL A 215 24.10 -5.88 -24.74
CA VAL A 215 25.47 -5.36 -24.58
C VAL A 215 25.97 -4.67 -25.85
N GLU A 216 25.76 -5.27 -27.03
CA GLU A 216 26.15 -4.62 -28.30
C GLU A 216 25.34 -3.34 -28.55
N LYS A 217 24.05 -3.34 -28.19
CA LYS A 217 23.20 -2.15 -28.30
C LYS A 217 23.63 -1.04 -27.34
N THR A 218 23.97 -1.36 -26.09
CA THR A 218 24.44 -0.37 -25.11
C THR A 218 25.78 0.21 -25.55
N MET A 219 26.75 -0.63 -25.93
CA MET A 219 28.05 -0.19 -26.44
C MET A 219 27.90 0.72 -27.67
N TRP A 220 26.97 0.42 -28.58
CA TRP A 220 26.68 1.28 -29.72
C TRP A 220 26.10 2.64 -29.32
N LYS A 221 25.19 2.67 -28.33
CA LYS A 221 24.64 3.93 -27.78
C LYS A 221 25.74 4.77 -27.13
N GLU A 222 26.62 4.14 -26.35
CA GLU A 222 27.77 4.81 -25.72
C GLU A 222 28.72 5.41 -26.76
N TYR A 223 29.10 4.62 -27.76
CA TYR A 223 29.95 5.09 -28.85
C TYR A 223 29.33 6.28 -29.60
N LYS A 224 28.02 6.22 -29.86
CA LYS A 224 27.27 7.30 -30.51
C LYS A 224 27.35 8.59 -29.68
N GLU A 225 27.15 8.51 -28.36
CA GLU A 225 27.22 9.69 -27.50
C GLU A 225 28.65 10.21 -27.34
N ILE A 226 29.66 9.36 -27.23
CA ILE A 226 31.08 9.77 -27.20
C ILE A 226 31.46 10.54 -28.47
N ARG A 227 31.01 10.06 -29.63
CA ARG A 227 31.25 10.76 -30.90
C ARG A 227 30.53 12.11 -30.94
N ARG A 228 29.29 12.16 -30.43
CA ARG A 228 28.51 13.39 -30.34
C ARG A 228 29.18 14.43 -29.45
N THR A 229 29.64 14.05 -28.26
CA THR A 229 30.32 14.96 -27.32
C THR A 229 31.66 15.43 -27.87
N ARG A 230 32.42 14.55 -28.54
CA ARG A 230 33.68 14.91 -29.19
C ARG A 230 33.53 15.96 -30.29
N ASN A 231 32.44 15.91 -31.05
CA ASN A 231 32.17 16.86 -32.14
C ASN A 231 31.57 18.19 -31.66
N ALA A 232 31.12 18.26 -30.40
CA ALA A 232 30.52 19.46 -29.81
C ALA A 232 31.54 20.38 -29.10
N VAL A 233 32.79 19.91 -28.94
CA VAL A 233 33.96 20.66 -28.45
C VAL A 233 34.76 21.13 -29.65
#